data_AF-A0A5J5L5A4-F1
#
_entry.id   AF-A0A5J5L5A4-F1
#
_cell.length_a   1.000
_cell.length_b   1.000
_cell.length_c   1.000
_cell.angle_alpha   90.00
_cell.angle_beta   90.00
_cell.angle_gamma   90.00
#
_symmetry.space_group_name_H-M   'P 1'
#
loop_
_entity.id
_entity.type
_entity.pdbx_description
1 polymer ?
#
loop_
_entity_poly.entity_id
_entity_poly.type
_entity_poly.pdbx_seq_one_letter_code
_entity_poly.pdbx_strand_id
1 'polypeptide(L)'
;MDPTETVPDYERFEREQIAQDRDRQRPDTVEIDEPRGRDVVTRLLAEGVVEPIPEQEVLQHIPSGKCFDSDLALVYFHKGWEAGSEE
;
A
#
# COMPACT_ATOMS: atom_id res chain seq x y z
N MET A 1 14.81 -34.90 -36.42
CA MET A 1 15.10 -33.54 -35.94
C MET A 1 13.76 -32.90 -35.65
N ASP A 2 13.47 -32.69 -34.37
CA ASP A 2 12.59 -31.60 -33.90
C ASP A 2 13.43 -30.30 -33.95
N PRO A 3 12.85 -29.10 -34.15
CA PRO A 3 12.03 -28.50 -33.09
C PRO A 3 10.77 -27.75 -33.57
N THR A 4 9.70 -27.92 -32.80
CA THR A 4 8.65 -26.94 -32.49
C THR A 4 8.97 -25.47 -32.82
N GLU A 5 8.32 -24.90 -33.83
CA GLU A 5 8.08 -23.46 -33.90
C GLU A 5 6.68 -23.17 -33.36
N THR A 6 6.56 -23.31 -32.05
CA THR A 6 5.53 -22.64 -31.26
C THR A 6 5.85 -21.15 -31.33
N VAL A 7 5.35 -20.48 -32.37
CA VAL A 7 5.45 -19.02 -32.49
C VAL A 7 4.73 -18.44 -31.25
N PRO A 8 5.41 -17.71 -30.36
CA PRO A 8 4.77 -17.28 -29.13
C PRO A 8 3.84 -16.09 -29.41
N ASP A 9 2.59 -16.23 -28.96
CA ASP A 9 1.47 -15.30 -29.08
C ASP A 9 1.65 -14.11 -28.11
N TYR A 10 2.61 -13.23 -28.37
CA TYR A 10 2.92 -12.11 -27.45
C TYR A 10 2.48 -10.71 -27.93
N GLU A 11 1.75 -10.58 -29.04
CA GLU A 11 1.28 -9.27 -29.56
C GLU A 11 -0.22 -9.01 -29.35
N ARG A 12 -0.83 -9.54 -28.28
CA ARG A 12 -2.27 -9.35 -28.03
C ARG A 12 -2.67 -9.11 -26.57
N PHE A 13 -1.83 -8.43 -25.79
CA PHE A 13 -2.18 -8.03 -24.42
C PHE A 13 -2.11 -6.51 -24.14
N GLU A 14 -1.71 -5.68 -25.10
CA GLU A 14 -1.48 -4.24 -24.84
C GLU A 14 -2.66 -3.30 -25.15
N ARG A 15 -3.87 -3.78 -25.45
CA ARG A 15 -4.98 -2.89 -25.82
C ARG A 15 -6.35 -3.29 -25.27
N GLU A 16 -6.48 -3.55 -23.96
CA GLU A 16 -7.83 -3.59 -23.38
C GLU A 16 -7.94 -3.34 -21.86
N GLN A 17 -7.07 -2.56 -21.21
CA GLN A 17 -7.26 -2.24 -19.78
C GLN A 17 -7.09 -0.75 -19.45
N ILE A 18 -7.59 0.13 -20.33
CA ILE A 18 -7.61 1.60 -20.11
C ILE A 18 -9.06 2.11 -19.96
N ALA A 19 -9.97 1.28 -19.43
CA ALA A 19 -11.38 1.66 -19.27
C ALA A 19 -12.06 1.03 -18.04
N GLN A 20 -11.34 0.90 -16.92
CA GLN A 20 -12.00 0.58 -15.64
C GLN A 20 -11.45 1.37 -14.45
N ASP A 21 -10.81 2.53 -14.71
CA ASP A 21 -10.34 3.43 -13.66
C ASP A 21 -11.43 4.39 -13.16
N ARG A 22 -12.64 4.35 -13.73
CA ARG A 22 -13.63 5.41 -13.55
C ARG A 22 -14.98 4.99 -12.96
N ASP A 23 -15.02 3.89 -12.22
CA ASP A 23 -16.18 3.52 -11.39
C ASP A 23 -15.81 2.77 -10.10
N ARG A 24 -14.54 2.83 -9.69
CA ARG A 24 -14.20 2.53 -8.30
C ARG A 24 -14.46 3.82 -7.56
N GLN A 25 -15.53 3.85 -6.75
CA GLN A 25 -15.76 4.88 -5.74
C GLN A 25 -14.38 5.28 -5.21
N ARG A 26 -13.98 6.56 -5.37
CA ARG A 26 -12.73 7.01 -4.76
C ARG A 26 -12.77 6.45 -3.34
N PRO A 27 -11.80 5.62 -2.92
CA PRO A 27 -11.75 5.27 -1.51
C PRO A 27 -11.84 6.60 -0.79
N ASP A 28 -12.71 6.71 0.20
CA ASP A 28 -12.87 7.92 1.00
C ASP A 28 -11.46 8.25 1.50
N THR A 29 -10.75 9.12 0.78
CA THR A 29 -9.36 9.39 1.04
C THR A 29 -9.45 10.28 2.24
N VAL A 30 -9.39 9.66 3.42
CA VAL A 30 -9.40 10.37 4.69
C VAL A 30 -8.28 11.39 4.58
N GLU A 31 -8.62 12.66 4.41
CA GLU A 31 -7.62 13.71 4.35
C GLU A 31 -7.00 13.81 5.74
N ILE A 32 -5.76 13.34 5.84
CA ILE A 32 -4.97 13.37 7.06
C ILE A 32 -3.90 14.43 6.84
N ASP A 33 -4.04 15.56 7.52
CA ASP A 33 -2.99 16.57 7.60
C ASP A 33 -1.87 16.10 8.52
N GLU A 34 -0.66 16.64 8.34
CA GLU A 34 0.54 16.25 9.09
C GLU A 34 0.37 16.25 10.62
N PRO A 35 -0.29 17.25 11.26
CA PRO A 35 -0.54 17.22 12.71
C PRO A 35 -1.39 16.02 13.12
N ARG A 36 -2.43 15.73 12.33
CA ARG A 36 -3.35 14.61 12.57
C ARG A 36 -2.66 13.26 12.31
N GLY A 37 -1.72 13.22 11.38
CA GLY A 37 -0.86 12.06 11.13
C GLY A 37 -0.02 11.69 12.36
N ARG A 38 0.58 12.68 13.02
CA ARG A 38 1.38 12.47 14.24
C ARG A 38 0.57 11.85 15.38
N ASP A 39 -0.64 12.35 15.62
CA ASP A 39 -1.54 11.80 16.65
C ASP A 39 -1.88 10.33 16.36
N VAL A 40 -2.14 10.00 15.09
CA VAL A 40 -2.41 8.61 14.68
C VAL A 40 -1.17 7.73 14.87
N VAL A 41 0.02 8.17 14.45
CA VAL A 41 1.26 7.41 14.68
C VAL A 41 1.49 7.15 16.16
N THR A 42 1.29 8.16 17.00
CA THR A 42 1.43 8.03 18.46
C THR A 42 0.49 6.97 19.03
N ARG A 43 -0.75 6.94 18.53
CA ARG A 43 -1.72 5.91 18.91
C ARG A 43 -1.29 4.52 18.45
N LEU A 44 -0.83 4.38 17.20
CA LEU A 44 -0.38 3.10 16.65
C LEU A 44 0.85 2.54 17.36
N LEU A 45 1.76 3.41 17.82
CA LEU A 45 2.87 3.05 18.69
C LEU A 45 2.39 2.51 20.04
N ALA A 46 1.41 3.19 20.66
CA ALA A 46 0.83 2.74 21.93
C ALA A 46 0.06 1.41 21.80
N GLU A 47 -0.56 1.17 20.65
CA GLU A 47 -1.25 -0.08 20.31
C GLU A 47 -0.29 -1.22 19.90
N GLY A 48 1.01 -0.94 19.72
CA GLY A 48 2.01 -1.91 19.27
C GLY A 48 1.85 -2.34 17.80
N VAL A 49 1.07 -1.59 17.03
CA VAL A 49 0.88 -1.81 15.58
C VAL A 49 2.09 -1.28 14.80
N VAL A 50 2.79 -0.32 15.37
CA VAL A 50 3.98 0.31 14.81
C VAL A 50 5.11 0.22 15.81
N GLU A 51 6.32 -0.06 15.35
CA GLU A 51 7.53 0.01 16.16
C GLU A 51 8.60 0.89 15.47
N PRO A 52 9.34 1.71 16.21
CA PRO A 52 10.46 2.45 15.66
C PRO A 52 11.67 1.53 15.45
N ILE A 53 12.39 1.73 14.35
CA ILE A 53 13.71 1.13 14.09
C ILE A 53 14.74 2.26 14.13
N PRO A 54 15.38 2.52 15.29
CA PRO A 54 16.24 3.68 15.47
C PRO A 54 17.46 3.69 14.55
N GLU A 55 17.99 2.51 14.23
CA GLU A 55 19.18 2.34 13.36
C GLU A 55 18.95 2.85 11.94
N GLN A 56 17.69 2.90 11.50
CA GLN A 56 17.29 3.29 10.15
C GLN A 56 16.46 4.57 10.13
N GLU A 57 16.14 5.14 11.30
CA GLU A 57 15.29 6.33 11.44
C GLU A 57 13.91 6.15 10.77
N VAL A 58 13.37 4.92 10.80
CA VAL A 58 12.07 4.57 10.21
C VAL A 58 11.12 3.97 11.25
N LEU A 59 9.84 3.96 10.89
CA LEU A 59 8.77 3.26 11.60
C LEU A 59 8.37 2.00 10.82
N GLN A 60 8.33 0.86 11.49
CA GLN A 60 7.84 -0.39 10.93
C GLN A 60 6.37 -0.60 11.27
N HIS A 61 5.55 -0.80 10.26
CA HIS A 61 4.19 -1.30 10.43
C HIS A 61 4.24 -2.81 10.65
N ILE A 62 4.05 -3.26 11.90
CA ILE A 62 4.26 -4.64 12.34
C ILE A 62 3.40 -5.65 11.58
N PRO A 63 2.09 -5.43 11.35
CA PRO A 63 1.25 -6.42 10.67
C PRO A 63 1.70 -6.75 9.24
N SER A 64 2.32 -5.79 8.54
CA SER A 64 2.78 -5.97 7.17
C SER A 64 4.31 -6.10 7.04
N GLY A 65 5.06 -5.80 8.09
CA GLY A 65 6.52 -5.74 8.10
C GLY A 65 7.13 -4.57 7.32
N LYS A 66 6.33 -3.66 6.74
CA LYS A 66 6.80 -2.57 5.88
C LYS A 66 7.29 -1.36 6.70
N CYS A 67 8.40 -0.77 6.30
CA CYS A 67 9.00 0.40 6.96
C CYS A 67 8.70 1.72 6.22
N PHE A 68 8.63 2.81 6.98
CA PHE A 68 8.30 4.15 6.49
C PHE A 68 9.12 5.21 7.24
N ASP A 69 9.72 6.14 6.50
CA ASP A 69 10.38 7.34 7.01
C ASP A 69 9.41 8.53 7.18
N SER A 70 8.14 8.37 6.76
CA SER A 70 7.10 9.41 6.83
C SER A 70 5.90 8.92 7.63
N ASP A 71 5.59 9.66 8.70
CA ASP A 71 4.40 9.47 9.54
C ASP A 71 3.13 9.41 8.69
N LEU A 72 3.01 10.31 7.70
CA LEU A 72 1.81 10.40 6.87
C LEU A 72 1.67 9.19 5.92
N ALA A 73 2.77 8.77 5.29
CA ALA A 73 2.77 7.60 4.41
C ALA A 73 2.40 6.32 5.17
N LEU A 74 2.93 6.17 6.40
CA LEU A 74 2.59 5.06 7.29
C LEU A 74 1.09 5.07 7.63
N VAL A 75 0.55 6.22 7.99
CA VAL A 75 -0.87 6.35 8.37
C VAL A 75 -1.81 6.03 7.21
N TYR A 76 -1.56 6.58 6.00
CA TYR A 76 -2.36 6.25 4.82
C TYR A 76 -2.29 4.75 4.49
N PHE A 77 -1.09 4.17 4.56
CA PHE A 77 -0.91 2.75 4.33
C PHE A 77 -1.70 1.91 5.34
N HIS A 78 -1.60 2.23 6.64
CA HIS A 78 -2.32 1.51 7.69
C HIS A 78 -3.83 1.57 7.47
N LYS A 79 -4.38 2.75 7.15
CA LYS A 79 -5.82 2.92 6.86
C LYS A 79 -6.28 2.07 5.66
N GLY A 80 -5.48 2.03 4.59
CA GLY A 80 -5.78 1.17 3.44
C GLY A 80 -5.67 -0.33 3.77
N TRP A 81 -4.73 -0.70 4.64
CA TRP A 81 -4.54 -2.07 5.10
C TRP A 81 -5.70 -2.56 5.98
N GLU A 82 -6.19 -1.72 6.91
CA GLU A 82 -7.39 -2.02 7.70
C GLU A 82 -8.60 -2.26 6.80
N ALA A 83 -8.86 -1.35 5.85
CA ALA A 83 -10.02 -1.45 4.96
C ALA A 83 -10.02 -2.71 4.07
N GLY A 84 -8.84 -3.25 3.73
CA GLY A 84 -8.71 -4.51 2.98
C GLY A 84 -8.66 -5.77 3.85
N SER A 85 -8.51 -5.62 5.17
CA SER A 85 -8.48 -6.74 6.13
C SER A 85 -9.87 -7.04 6.73
N GLU A 86 -10.86 -6.17 6.47
CA GLU A 86 -12.24 -6.29 6.93
C GLU A 86 -13.15 -7.11 5.97
N GLU A 87 -12.58 -7.82 4.98
CA GLU A 87 -13.29 -8.71 4.03
C GLU A 87 -13.42 -10.17 4.49
#